data_AF-A0A8T3VKB3-F1
#
_entry.id   AF-A0A8T3VKB3-F1
#
_cell.length_a   1.000
_cell.length_b   1.000
_cell.length_c   1.000
_cell.angle_alpha   90.00
_cell.angle_beta   90.00
_cell.angle_gamma   90.00
#
_symmetry.space_group_name_H-M   'P 1'
#
loop_
_entity.id
_entity.type
_entity.pdbx_description
1 polymer ?
#
loop_
_entity_poly.entity_id
_entity_poly.type
_entity_poly.pdbx_seq_one_letter_code
_entity_poly.pdbx_strand_id
1 'polypeptide(L)'
;MNLKRIGILLIFVGIFLSVFFIGDKTYFVPALTITVLGFFITLVGFIEDVKRRKDINDQLDKDIVTIIQPLITKYSNLNREYKSSLSEEDYAQKRLEMNKSLESELKENLPYLESREIKKIVIDFNREQDKIN
;
A
#
# COMPACT_ATOMS: atom_id res chain seq x y z
N MET A 1 7.68 -10.12 -13.73
CA MET A 1 7.92 -11.53 -13.36
C MET A 1 8.43 -11.54 -11.92
N ASN A 2 7.80 -12.25 -10.98
CA ASN A 2 8.16 -12.14 -9.55
C ASN A 2 9.54 -12.76 -9.27
N LEU A 3 10.56 -11.90 -9.11
CA LEU A 3 11.96 -12.31 -8.85
C LEU A 3 12.04 -13.29 -7.68
N LYS A 4 11.28 -13.03 -6.61
CA LYS A 4 11.12 -13.93 -5.45
C LYS A 4 10.66 -15.32 -5.85
N ARG A 5 9.65 -15.42 -6.73
CA ARG A 5 9.07 -16.72 -7.13
C ARG A 5 10.05 -17.54 -7.96
N ILE A 6 10.87 -16.88 -8.78
CA ILE A 6 11.94 -17.52 -9.55
C ILE A 6 13.04 -17.99 -8.62
N GLY A 7 13.48 -17.15 -7.70
CA GLY A 7 14.50 -17.51 -6.73
C GLY A 7 14.07 -18.71 -5.87
N ILE A 8 12.81 -18.73 -5.40
CA ILE A 8 12.24 -19.87 -4.66
C ILE A 8 12.26 -21.14 -5.51
N LEU A 9 11.85 -21.07 -6.77
CA LEU A 9 11.83 -22.22 -7.66
C LEU A 9 13.25 -22.78 -7.91
N LEU A 10 14.23 -21.90 -8.09
CA LEU A 10 15.64 -22.28 -8.23
C LEU A 10 16.20 -22.94 -6.97
N ILE A 11 15.81 -22.46 -5.78
CA ILE A 11 16.20 -23.10 -4.50
C ILE A 11 15.65 -24.53 -4.45
N PHE A 12 14.38 -24.75 -4.78
CA PHE A 12 13.79 -26.09 -4.76
C PHE A 12 14.46 -27.05 -5.74
N VAL A 13 14.73 -26.60 -6.97
CA VAL A 13 15.45 -27.40 -7.98
C VAL A 13 16.88 -27.69 -7.50
N GLY A 14 17.57 -26.69 -6.97
CA GLY A 14 18.94 -26.83 -6.46
C GLY A 14 19.06 -27.79 -5.29
N ILE A 15 18.13 -27.74 -4.32
CA ILE A 15 18.07 -28.67 -3.19
C ILE A 15 17.80 -30.09 -3.68
N PHE A 16 16.84 -30.27 -4.58
CA PHE A 16 16.51 -31.58 -5.15
C PHE A 16 17.73 -32.22 -5.83
N LEU A 17 18.41 -31.46 -6.69
CA LEU A 17 19.62 -31.92 -7.36
C LEU A 17 20.76 -32.20 -6.37
N SER A 18 20.89 -31.40 -5.31
CA SER A 18 21.92 -31.59 -4.29
C SER A 18 21.71 -32.89 -3.50
N VAL A 19 20.47 -33.26 -3.20
CA VAL A 19 20.13 -34.54 -2.54
C VAL A 19 20.36 -35.71 -3.49
N PHE A 20 19.95 -35.59 -4.76
CA PHE A 20 20.10 -36.66 -5.75
C PHE A 20 21.56 -36.97 -6.08
N PHE A 21 22.42 -35.94 -6.16
CA PHE A 21 23.83 -36.07 -6.53
C PHE A 21 24.80 -36.03 -5.34
N ILE A 22 24.34 -36.31 -4.12
CA ILE A 22 25.17 -36.20 -2.90
C ILE A 22 26.44 -37.07 -2.93
N GLY A 23 26.43 -38.17 -3.70
CA GLY A 23 27.57 -39.07 -3.89
C GLY A 23 28.53 -38.67 -5.03
N ASP A 24 28.16 -37.71 -5.89
CA ASP A 24 28.97 -37.27 -7.02
C ASP A 24 29.30 -35.78 -6.91
N LYS A 25 30.54 -35.48 -6.48
CA LYS A 25 31.02 -34.11 -6.30
C LYS A 25 30.95 -33.26 -7.57
N THR A 26 31.00 -33.87 -8.76
CA THR A 26 30.97 -33.19 -10.06
C THR A 26 29.63 -32.49 -10.28
N TYR A 27 28.53 -33.10 -9.84
CA TYR A 27 27.18 -32.56 -10.00
C TYR A 27 26.65 -31.91 -8.72
N PHE A 28 27.17 -32.29 -7.56
CA PHE A 28 26.84 -31.68 -6.27
C PHE A 28 27.25 -30.20 -6.20
N VAL A 29 28.46 -29.86 -6.64
CA VAL A 29 28.96 -28.47 -6.59
C VAL A 29 28.12 -27.51 -7.46
N PRO A 30 27.78 -27.85 -8.72
CA PRO A 30 26.83 -27.08 -9.51
C PRO A 30 25.45 -26.96 -8.87
N ALA A 31 24.91 -28.04 -8.28
CA ALA A 31 23.59 -28.03 -7.64
C ALA A 31 23.55 -27.08 -6.43
N LEU A 32 24.60 -27.07 -5.60
CA LEU A 32 24.76 -26.09 -4.52
C LEU A 32 24.87 -24.67 -5.06
N THR A 33 25.61 -24.46 -6.15
CA THR A 33 25.77 -23.13 -6.78
C THR A 33 24.42 -22.58 -7.25
N ILE A 34 23.60 -23.41 -7.90
CA ILE A 34 22.22 -23.05 -8.31
C ILE A 34 21.38 -22.67 -7.09
N THR A 35 21.51 -23.42 -5.99
CA THR A 35 20.78 -23.17 -4.75
C THR A 35 21.15 -21.80 -4.16
N VAL A 36 22.45 -21.49 -4.07
CA VAL A 36 22.97 -20.20 -3.57
C VAL A 36 22.51 -19.04 -4.46
N LEU A 37 22.55 -19.21 -5.79
CA LEU A 37 22.03 -18.21 -6.72
C LEU A 37 20.52 -17.98 -6.54
N GLY A 38 19.74 -19.05 -6.31
CA GLY A 38 18.32 -18.95 -5.99
C GLY A 38 18.05 -18.15 -4.72
N PHE A 39 18.86 -18.34 -3.68
CA PHE A 39 18.81 -17.52 -2.46
C PHE A 39 19.11 -16.06 -2.73
N PHE A 40 20.15 -15.75 -3.50
CA PHE A 40 20.53 -14.39 -3.83
C PHE A 40 19.42 -13.66 -4.61
N ILE A 41 18.84 -14.31 -5.62
CA ILE A 41 17.73 -13.76 -6.41
C ILE A 41 16.51 -13.49 -5.54
N THR A 42 16.19 -14.43 -4.64
CA THR A 42 15.10 -14.26 -3.67
C THR A 42 15.34 -13.02 -2.79
N LEU A 43 16.55 -12.89 -2.25
CA LEU A 43 16.92 -11.78 -1.36
C LEU A 43 16.84 -10.43 -2.07
N VAL A 44 17.36 -10.32 -3.30
CA VAL A 44 17.24 -9.11 -4.13
C VAL A 44 15.77 -8.75 -4.34
N GLY A 45 14.92 -9.73 -4.66
CA GLY A 45 13.48 -9.49 -4.79
C GLY A 45 12.82 -8.99 -3.49
N PHE A 46 13.28 -9.44 -2.32
CA PHE A 46 12.81 -8.89 -1.03
C PHE A 46 13.26 -7.45 -0.81
N ILE A 47 14.53 -7.13 -1.11
CA ILE A 47 15.06 -5.78 -0.96
C ILE A 47 14.32 -4.81 -1.88
N GLU A 48 14.04 -5.20 -3.13
CA GLU A 48 13.29 -4.39 -4.08
C GLU A 48 11.88 -4.05 -3.57
N ASP A 49 11.16 -5.04 -3.04
CA ASP A 49 9.84 -4.82 -2.44
C ASP A 49 9.89 -3.89 -1.23
N VAL A 50 10.92 -4.03 -0.37
CA VAL A 50 11.10 -3.15 0.79
C VAL A 50 11.39 -1.72 0.35
N LYS A 51 12.26 -1.54 -0.65
CA LYS A 51 12.59 -0.22 -1.19
C LYS A 51 11.36 0.44 -1.82
N ARG A 52 10.61 -0.29 -2.63
CA ARG A 52 9.36 0.21 -3.23
C ARG A 52 8.34 0.64 -2.18
N ARG A 53 8.18 -0.13 -1.11
CA ARG A 53 7.30 0.24 0.02
C ARG A 53 7.80 1.49 0.74
N LYS A 54 9.11 1.62 0.92
CA LYS A 54 9.70 2.82 1.50
C LYS A 54 9.41 4.06 0.63
N ASP A 55 9.61 3.95 -0.68
CA ASP A 55 9.36 5.07 -1.61
C ASP A 55 7.89 5.52 -1.57
N ILE A 56 6.94 4.57 -1.50
CA ILE A 56 5.51 4.87 -1.36
C ILE A 56 5.21 5.55 -0.02
N ASN A 57 5.82 5.08 1.08
CA ASN A 57 5.64 5.69 2.40
C ASN A 57 6.23 7.10 2.45
N ASP A 58 7.43 7.30 1.92
CA ASP A 58 8.09 8.62 1.88
C ASP A 58 7.25 9.60 1.03
N GLN A 59 6.65 9.13 -0.06
CA GLN A 59 5.70 9.92 -0.85
C GLN A 59 4.42 10.22 -0.06
N LEU A 60 3.85 9.24 0.62
CA LEU A 60 2.65 9.42 1.43
C LEU A 60 2.86 10.41 2.58
N ASP A 61 4.01 10.37 3.25
CA ASP A 61 4.34 11.33 4.32
C ASP A 61 4.37 12.77 3.81
N LYS A 62 4.89 12.97 2.59
CA LYS A 62 4.85 14.27 1.93
C LYS A 62 3.42 14.67 1.56
N ASP A 63 2.67 13.75 0.97
CA ASP A 63 1.31 13.97 0.49
C ASP A 63 0.30 14.16 1.63
N ILE A 64 0.59 13.65 2.83
CA ILE A 64 -0.17 13.96 4.05
C ILE A 64 -0.19 15.47 4.29
N VAL A 65 0.97 16.12 4.21
CA VAL A 65 1.10 17.55 4.51
C VAL A 65 0.58 18.41 3.35
N THR A 66 0.87 18.01 2.10
CA THR A 66 0.58 18.84 0.93
C THR A 66 -0.81 18.65 0.35
N ILE A 67 -1.43 17.48 0.53
CA ILE A 67 -2.70 17.11 -0.11
C ILE A 67 -3.75 16.75 0.94
N ILE A 68 -3.47 15.75 1.80
CA ILE A 68 -4.50 15.20 2.70
C ILE A 68 -4.93 16.24 3.74
N GLN A 69 -3.99 16.87 4.46
CA GLN A 69 -4.32 17.87 5.49
C GLN A 69 -5.12 19.06 4.93
N PRO A 70 -4.74 19.68 3.80
CA PRO A 70 -5.55 20.71 3.16
C PRO A 70 -6.95 20.24 2.77
N LEU A 71 -7.09 19.05 2.17
CA LEU A 71 -8.40 18.48 1.82
C LEU A 71 -9.26 18.26 3.07
N ILE A 72 -8.71 17.62 4.10
CA ILE A 72 -9.41 17.41 5.37
C ILE A 72 -9.86 18.74 6.00
N THR A 73 -9.01 19.77 5.94
CA THR A 73 -9.35 21.11 6.45
C THR A 73 -10.48 21.76 5.63
N LYS A 74 -10.39 21.72 4.29
CA LYS A 74 -11.43 22.21 3.37
C LYS A 74 -12.78 21.56 3.69
N TYR A 75 -12.79 20.24 3.78
CA TYR A 75 -13.99 19.46 4.03
C TYR A 75 -14.52 19.58 5.46
N SER A 76 -13.66 19.77 6.46
CA SER A 76 -14.10 20.05 7.84
C SER A 76 -14.77 21.43 7.96
N ASN A 77 -14.21 22.45 7.30
CA ASN A 77 -14.83 23.78 7.25
C ASN A 77 -16.19 23.74 6.55
N LEU A 78 -16.27 23.02 5.43
CA LEU A 78 -17.52 22.80 4.71
C LEU A 78 -18.58 22.10 5.57
N ASN A 79 -18.17 21.07 6.33
CA ASN A 79 -19.07 20.37 7.25
C ASN A 79 -19.62 21.29 8.34
N ARG A 80 -18.78 22.18 8.89
CA ARG A 80 -19.21 23.20 9.87
C ARG A 80 -20.21 24.18 9.27
N GLU A 81 -19.94 24.65 8.04
CA GLU A 81 -20.85 25.55 7.32
C GLU A 81 -22.22 24.89 7.10
N TYR A 82 -22.24 23.66 6.58
CA TYR A 82 -23.47 22.89 6.37
C TYR A 82 -24.25 22.71 7.67
N LYS A 83 -23.57 22.35 8.77
CA LYS A 83 -24.23 22.20 10.07
C LYS A 83 -24.84 23.51 10.59
N SER A 84 -24.20 24.64 10.31
CA SER A 84 -24.66 25.97 10.78
C SER A 84 -25.79 26.58 9.93
N SER A 85 -25.92 26.15 8.68
CA SER A 85 -26.75 26.82 7.67
C SER A 85 -27.92 25.99 7.15
N LEU A 86 -27.91 24.67 7.37
CA LEU A 86 -28.89 23.74 6.82
C LEU A 86 -29.79 23.14 7.91
N SER A 87 -30.98 22.68 7.47
CA SER A 87 -31.82 21.80 8.28
C SER A 87 -31.13 20.44 8.52
N GLU A 88 -31.55 19.68 9.52
CA GLU A 88 -30.95 18.36 9.81
C GLU A 88 -31.06 17.38 8.62
N GLU A 89 -32.18 17.42 7.89
CA GLU A 89 -32.40 16.57 6.71
C GLU A 89 -31.48 16.95 5.55
N ASP A 90 -31.37 18.25 5.25
CA ASP A 90 -30.49 18.76 4.19
C ASP A 90 -29.01 18.55 4.53
N TYR A 91 -28.65 18.70 5.81
CA TYR A 91 -27.31 18.42 6.32
C TYR A 91 -26.92 16.96 6.11
N ALA A 92 -27.81 16.01 6.42
CA ALA A 92 -27.54 14.59 6.25
C ALA A 92 -27.26 14.25 4.77
N GLN A 93 -28.05 14.81 3.85
CA GLN A 93 -27.83 14.62 2.41
C GLN A 93 -26.50 15.24 1.95
N LYS A 94 -26.23 16.49 2.35
CA LYS A 94 -24.99 17.19 1.97
C LYS A 94 -23.75 16.54 2.55
N ARG A 95 -23.83 15.94 3.73
CA ARG A 95 -22.73 15.17 4.33
C ARG A 95 -22.38 13.91 3.51
N LEU A 96 -23.38 13.23 2.95
CA LEU A 96 -23.15 12.08 2.07
C LEU A 96 -22.50 12.51 0.75
N GLU A 97 -22.96 13.61 0.15
CA GLU A 97 -22.34 14.19 -1.06
C GLU A 97 -20.89 14.60 -0.80
N MET A 98 -20.66 15.28 0.32
CA MET A 98 -19.33 15.71 0.78
C MET A 98 -18.35 14.54 0.89
N ASN A 99 -18.79 13.42 1.49
CA ASN A 99 -17.95 12.23 1.65
C ASN A 99 -17.56 11.62 0.30
N LYS A 100 -18.49 11.59 -0.68
CA LYS A 100 -18.20 11.11 -2.04
C LYS A 100 -17.22 12.04 -2.76
N SER A 101 -17.35 13.34 -2.58
CA SER A 101 -16.44 14.33 -3.16
C SER A 101 -15.04 14.23 -2.56
N LEU A 102 -14.92 14.07 -1.23
CA LEU A 102 -13.63 13.83 -0.56
C LEU A 102 -12.99 12.53 -1.05
N GLU A 103 -13.75 11.43 -1.18
CA GLU A 103 -13.22 10.17 -1.73
C GLU A 103 -12.72 10.33 -3.17
N SER A 104 -13.44 11.11 -3.99
CA SER A 104 -13.07 11.36 -5.39
C SER A 104 -11.81 12.23 -5.51
N GLU A 105 -11.72 13.33 -4.77
CA GLU A 105 -10.54 14.20 -4.76
C GLU A 105 -9.31 13.45 -4.19
N LEU A 106 -9.46 12.64 -3.14
CA LEU A 106 -8.36 11.81 -2.64
C LEU A 106 -7.88 10.80 -3.68
N LYS A 107 -8.80 10.19 -4.45
CA LYS A 107 -8.46 9.23 -5.50
C LYS A 107 -7.75 9.88 -6.68
N GLU A 108 -8.14 11.09 -7.04
CA GLU A 108 -7.49 11.85 -8.11
C GLU A 108 -6.08 12.28 -7.72
N ASN A 109 -5.90 12.77 -6.49
CA ASN A 109 -4.62 13.28 -6.02
C ASN A 109 -3.66 12.17 -5.55
N LEU A 110 -4.18 11.01 -5.12
CA LEU A 110 -3.39 9.89 -4.59
C LEU A 110 -3.64 8.60 -5.39
N PRO A 111 -3.31 8.56 -6.69
CA PRO A 111 -3.65 7.45 -7.58
C PRO A 111 -2.91 6.14 -7.25
N TYR A 112 -1.86 6.22 -6.43
CA TYR A 112 -1.06 5.07 -5.98
C TYR A 112 -1.67 4.35 -4.77
N LEU A 113 -2.65 4.96 -4.08
CA LEU A 113 -3.36 4.35 -2.97
C LEU A 113 -4.49 3.45 -3.47
N GLU A 114 -4.71 2.34 -2.77
CA GLU A 114 -5.84 1.48 -3.06
C GLU A 114 -7.14 2.13 -2.58
N SER A 115 -8.26 1.84 -3.26
CA SER A 115 -9.59 2.33 -2.88
C SER A 115 -9.94 2.04 -1.41
N ARG A 116 -9.43 0.94 -0.84
CA ARG A 116 -9.66 0.58 0.56
C ARG A 116 -8.94 1.54 1.52
N GLU A 117 -7.76 2.02 1.15
CA GLU A 117 -6.97 2.94 1.95
C GLU A 117 -7.62 4.34 1.95
N ILE A 118 -8.06 4.80 0.77
CA ILE A 118 -8.82 6.05 0.64
C ILE A 118 -10.09 6.00 1.49
N LYS A 119 -10.84 4.90 1.44
CA LYS A 119 -12.05 4.72 2.26
C LYS A 119 -11.77 4.81 3.76
N LYS A 120 -10.64 4.28 4.22
CA LYS A 120 -10.25 4.40 5.64
C LYS A 120 -10.04 5.87 6.03
N ILE A 121 -9.36 6.65 5.19
CA ILE A 121 -9.16 8.10 5.42
C ILE A 121 -10.52 8.81 5.56
N VAL A 122 -11.47 8.54 4.68
CA VAL A 122 -12.82 9.14 4.73
C VAL A 122 -13.60 8.69 5.98
N ILE A 123 -13.48 7.42 6.39
CA ILE A 123 -14.12 6.91 7.61
C ILE A 123 -13.53 7.60 8.84
N ASP A 124 -12.20 7.67 8.94
CA ASP A 124 -11.52 8.31 10.07
C ASP A 124 -11.84 9.80 10.13
N PHE A 125 -11.89 10.49 8.98
CA PHE A 125 -12.40 11.86 8.89
C PHE A 125 -13.80 12.01 9.49
N ASN A 126 -14.75 11.17 9.06
CA ASN A 126 -16.12 11.23 9.58
C ASN A 126 -16.17 10.98 11.08
N ARG A 127 -15.42 9.99 11.57
CA ARG A 127 -15.33 9.68 13.00
C ARG A 127 -14.78 10.85 13.81
N GLU A 128 -13.78 11.55 13.31
CA GLU A 128 -13.27 12.77 13.97
C GLU A 128 -14.28 13.92 13.93
N GLN A 129 -14.99 14.12 12.81
CA GLN A 129 -16.06 15.12 12.75
C GLN A 129 -17.19 14.81 13.74
N ASP A 130 -17.54 13.54 13.93
CA ASP A 130 -18.57 13.11 14.89
C ASP A 130 -18.16 13.31 16.35
N LYS A 131 -16.86 13.32 16.68
CA LYS A 131 -16.36 13.62 18.03
C LYS A 131 -16.34 15.12 18.35
N ILE A 132 -16.18 15.95 17.32
CA ILE A 132 -16.15 17.41 17.42
C ILE A 132 -17.59 17.97 17.53
N ASN A 133 -18.59 17.14 17.19
CA ASN A 133 -20.01 17.41 17.32
C ASN A 133 -20.56 17.08 18.70
#